data_AF-A0A380SUY0-F1
#
_entry.id   AF-A0A380SUY0-F1
#
_cell.length_a   1.000
_cell.length_b   1.000
_cell.length_c   1.000
_cell.angle_alpha   90.00
_cell.angle_beta   90.00
_cell.angle_gamma   90.00
#
_symmetry.space_group_name_H-M   'P 1'
#
loop_
_entity.id
_entity.type
_entity.pdbx_description
1 polymer ?
#
loop_
_entity_poly.entity_id
_entity_poly.type
_entity_poly.pdbx_seq_one_letter_code
_entity_poly.pdbx_strand_id
1 'polypeptide(L)' 'MAKNKIRSKDLAEIIGITEANLSLLKNGKIKGFKMETLEKLCRALNCQPGDLLEFSEE' A
#
# COMPACT_ATOMS: atom_id res chain seq x y z
N MET A 1 4.18 10.36 0.19
CA MET A 1 3.58 9.81 -1.05
C MET A 1 3.45 10.87 -2.15
N ALA A 2 4.49 11.69 -2.36
CA ALA A 2 4.45 12.83 -3.29
C ALA A 2 5.03 12.53 -4.68
N LYS A 3 5.36 11.25 -4.99
CA LYS A 3 5.99 10.87 -6.26
C LYS A 3 5.01 10.34 -7.32
N ASN A 4 3.79 9.93 -6.96
CA ASN A 4 2.79 9.43 -7.91
C ASN A 4 1.44 10.12 -7.66
N LYS A 5 0.90 10.83 -8.66
CA LYS A 5 -0.40 11.55 -8.61
C LYS A 5 -1.62 10.60 -8.58
N ILE A 6 -1.52 9.46 -7.89
CA ILE A 6 -2.65 8.53 -7.73
C ILE A 6 -3.47 8.97 -6.51
N ARG A 7 -4.79 9.07 -6.69
CA ARG A 7 -5.71 9.30 -5.56
C ARG A 7 -5.88 8.00 -4.79
N SER A 8 -6.12 8.10 -3.49
CA SER A 8 -6.32 6.93 -2.61
C SER A 8 -7.44 6.02 -3.10
N LYS A 9 -8.52 6.60 -3.63
CA LYS A 9 -9.66 5.85 -4.16
C LYS A 9 -9.24 4.96 -5.34
N ASP A 10 -8.59 5.55 -6.35
CA ASP A 10 -8.07 4.82 -7.51
C ASP A 10 -7.07 3.74 -7.08
N LEU A 11 -6.20 4.03 -6.10
CA LEU A 11 -5.25 3.04 -5.59
C LEU A 11 -5.95 1.85 -4.94
N ALA A 12 -7.00 2.09 -4.16
CA ALA A 12 -7.78 1.05 -3.50
C ALA A 12 -8.45 0.12 -4.52
N GLU A 13 -9.01 0.69 -5.59
CA GLU A 13 -9.58 -0.08 -6.71
C GLU A 13 -8.52 -0.90 -7.45
N ILE A 14 -7.36 -0.31 -7.78
CA ILE A 14 -6.26 -1.00 -8.48
C ILE A 14 -5.75 -2.22 -7.69
N ILE A 15 -5.56 -2.06 -6.38
CA ILE A 15 -5.03 -3.15 -5.53
C ILE A 15 -6.12 -4.11 -5.05
N GLY A 16 -7.40 -3.80 -5.28
CA GLY A 16 -8.56 -4.64 -4.94
C GLY A 16 -8.88 -4.66 -3.44
N ILE A 17 -8.72 -3.53 -2.74
CA ILE A 17 -9.10 -3.39 -1.33
C ILE A 17 -10.04 -2.20 -1.13
N THR A 18 -10.70 -2.14 0.02
CA THR A 18 -11.53 -0.98 0.38
C THR A 18 -10.68 0.23 0.76
N GLU A 19 -11.21 1.44 0.58
CA GLU A 19 -10.55 2.68 1.02
C GLU A 19 -10.23 2.66 2.52
N ALA A 20 -11.06 2.00 3.33
CA ALA A 20 -10.81 1.78 4.76
C ALA A 20 -9.55 0.94 5.00
N ASN A 21 -9.39 -0.20 4.31
CA ASN A 21 -8.18 -1.03 4.42
C ASN A 21 -6.94 -0.29 3.91
N LEU A 22 -7.06 0.47 2.82
CA LEU A 22 -5.95 1.29 2.32
C LEU A 22 -5.52 2.34 3.36
N SER A 23 -6.48 2.97 4.05
CA SER A 23 -6.19 3.93 5.11
C SER A 23 -5.46 3.28 6.29
N LEU A 24 -5.87 2.07 6.70
CA LEU A 24 -5.15 1.32 7.73
C LEU A 24 -3.73 0.96 7.28
N LEU A 25 -3.55 0.51 6.04
CA LEU A 25 -2.25 0.14 5.46
C LEU A 25 -1.31 1.34 5.41
N LYS A 26 -1.81 2.49 4.95
CA LYS A 26 -1.06 3.75 4.91
C LYS A 26 -0.58 4.21 6.30
N ASN A 27 -1.37 3.94 7.33
CA ASN A 27 -1.06 4.32 8.71
C ASN A 27 -0.30 3.23 9.47
N GLY A 28 0.09 2.13 8.82
CA GLY A 28 0.80 1.01 9.48
C GLY A 28 -0.04 0.22 10.49
N LYS A 29 -1.38 0.41 10.52
CA LYS A 29 -2.27 -0.21 11.52
C LYS A 29 -2.83 -1.57 11.10
N ILE A 30 -2.25 -2.21 10.10
CA ILE A 30 -2.72 -3.52 9.62
C ILE A 30 -1.94 -4.64 10.27
N LYS A 31 -2.64 -5.73 10.61
CA LYS A 31 -2.01 -6.95 11.13
C LYS A 31 -1.33 -7.78 10.04
N GLY A 32 -1.62 -7.49 8.77
CA GLY A 32 -1.08 -8.21 7.62
C GLY A 32 -1.85 -7.88 6.35
N PHE A 33 -1.26 -8.27 5.22
CA PHE A 33 -1.82 -8.11 3.88
C PHE A 33 -1.39 -9.29 3.01
N LYS A 34 -2.09 -9.52 1.89
CA LYS A 34 -1.71 -10.55 0.94
C LYS A 34 -0.48 -10.10 0.15
N MET A 35 0.41 -11.03 -0.21
CA MET A 35 1.55 -10.71 -1.06
C MET A 35 1.13 -10.10 -2.40
N GLU A 36 -0.01 -10.54 -2.95
CA GLU A 36 -0.62 -9.93 -4.15
C GLU A 36 -0.92 -8.43 -3.97
N THR A 37 -1.36 -8.02 -2.77
CA THR A 37 -1.61 -6.60 -2.46
C THR A 37 -0.31 -5.79 -2.53
N LEU A 38 0.79 -6.33 -2.00
CA LEU A 38 2.11 -5.67 -2.07
C LEU A 38 2.60 -5.57 -3.50
N GLU A 39 2.45 -6.63 -4.30
CA GLU A 39 2.82 -6.61 -5.72
C GLU A 39 2.06 -5.52 -6.49
N LYS A 40 0.72 -5.48 -6.35
CA LYS A 40 -0.11 -4.47 -7.01
C LYS A 40 0.23 -3.06 -6.55
N LEU A 41 0.50 -2.88 -5.26
CA LEU A 41 0.91 -1.60 -4.68
C LEU A 41 2.25 -1.13 -5.25
N CYS A 42 3.25 -2.02 -5.31
CA CYS A 42 4.56 -1.75 -5.88
C CYS A 42 4.47 -1.38 -7.37
N ARG A 43 3.63 -2.09 -8.14
CA ARG A 43 3.38 -1.78 -9.56
C ARG A 43 2.68 -0.44 -9.73
N ALA A 44 1.64 -0.17 -8.94
CA ALA A 44 0.87 1.08 -9.02
C ALA A 44 1.71 2.30 -8.62
N LEU A 45 2.61 2.14 -7.65
CA LEU A 45 3.49 3.20 -7.15
C LEU A 45 4.88 3.20 -7.81
N ASN A 46 5.13 2.28 -8.75
CA ASN A 46 6.42 2.10 -9.40
C ASN A 46 7.60 2.11 -8.40
N CYS A 47 7.49 1.30 -7.35
CA CYS A 47 8.47 1.19 -6.27
C CYS A 47 8.82 -0.27 -5.98
N GLN A 48 9.84 -0.49 -5.15
CA GLN A 48 10.18 -1.82 -4.67
C GLN A 48 9.48 -2.08 -3.32
N PRO A 49 9.29 -3.36 -2.94
CA PRO A 49 8.73 -3.70 -1.62
C PRO A 49 9.59 -3.16 -0.47
N GLY A 50 10.91 -3.09 -0.63
CA GLY A 50 11.81 -2.49 0.36
C GLY A 50 11.65 -0.97 0.52
N ASP A 51 11.01 -0.27 -0.42
CA ASP A 51 10.68 1.16 -0.25
C ASP A 51 9.45 1.37 0.66
N LEU A 52 8.67 0.30 0.90
CA LEU A 52 7.39 0.34 1.63
C LEU A 52 7.44 -0.38 2.98
N LEU A 53 8.33 -1.35 3.10
CA LEU A 53 8.46 -2.20 4.27
C LEU A 53 9.70 -1.78 5.05
N GLU A 54 9.49 -1.45 6.31
CA GLU A 54 10.54 -1.20 7.29
C GLU A 54 10.33 -2.18 8.45
N PHE A 55 11.42 -2.70 8.99
CA PHE A 55 11.37 -3.45 10.23
C PHE A 55 11.34 -2.47 11.40
N SER A 56 10.30 -2.54 12.22
CA SER A 56 10.19 -1.80 13.47
C SER A 56 10.32 -2.76 14.65
N GLU A 57 11.16 -2.42 15.62
CA GLU A 57 11.44 -3.21 16.84
C GLU A 57 10.39 -3.02 17.95
N GLU A 58 9.16 -2.60 17.64
CA GLU A 58 8.07 -2.49 18.64
C GLU A 58 7.58 -3.85 19.15
#